data_AF-A0AAJ5ZUU5-F1
#
_entry.id   AF-A0AAJ5ZUU5-F1
#
_cell.length_a   1.000
_cell.length_b   1.000
_cell.length_c   1.000
_cell.angle_alpha   90.00
_cell.angle_beta   90.00
_cell.angle_gamma   90.00
#
_symmetry.space_group_name_H-M   'P 1'
#
loop_
_entity.id
_entity.type
_entity.pdbx_description
1 polymer ?
#
loop_
_entity_poly.entity_id
_entity_poly.type
_entity_poly.pdbx_seq_one_letter_code
_entity_poly.pdbx_strand_id
1 'polypeptide(L)'
;MIRAKDPQAYVAGTSRSLAKAARMKDAGYSTVIKDQNGHLQTAEKFDKVLELIGPVTVKETFTHVNEGGIVCVTGLLGNQWTLEHFDPITDIAPGAYLTGGYSGGGHGRKRLTNSSPTCRGIR
;
A
#
# COMPACT_ATOMS: atom_id res chain seq x y z
N MET A 1 -0.44 -12.60 -9.61
CA MET A 1 -1.27 -13.08 -8.48
C MET A 1 -0.39 -13.29 -7.26
N ILE A 2 -0.64 -12.56 -6.16
CA ILE A 2 0.18 -12.66 -4.94
C ILE A 2 -0.03 -13.98 -4.21
N ARG A 3 -1.29 -14.44 -4.12
CA ARG A 3 -1.66 -15.74 -3.54
C ARG A 3 -1.13 -16.94 -4.31
N ALA A 4 -0.86 -16.80 -5.61
CA ALA A 4 -0.23 -17.88 -6.38
C ALA A 4 1.22 -18.12 -5.95
N LYS A 5 1.90 -17.11 -5.40
CA LYS A 5 3.27 -17.23 -4.89
C LYS A 5 3.33 -17.45 -3.38
N ASP A 6 2.32 -16.95 -2.68
CA ASP A 6 2.20 -17.00 -1.23
C ASP A 6 0.72 -17.17 -0.86
N PRO A 7 0.19 -18.41 -0.87
CA PRO A 7 -1.23 -18.69 -0.65
C PRO A 7 -1.74 -18.17 0.70
N GLN A 8 -0.86 -18.15 1.71
CA GLN A 8 -1.17 -17.72 3.07
C GLN A 8 -1.04 -16.20 3.27
N ALA A 9 -0.60 -15.45 2.25
CA ALA A 9 -0.49 -14.00 2.35
C ALA A 9 -1.80 -13.36 2.79
N TYR A 10 -1.74 -12.53 3.84
CA TYR A 10 -2.86 -11.67 4.19
C TYR A 10 -2.86 -10.45 3.27
N VAL A 11 -3.98 -10.21 2.57
CA VAL A 11 -4.11 -9.12 1.60
C VAL A 11 -5.33 -8.28 1.94
N ALA A 12 -5.11 -7.07 2.43
CA ALA A 12 -6.16 -6.07 2.61
C ALA A 12 -6.32 -5.21 1.36
N GLY A 13 -7.56 -4.85 1.03
CA GLY A 13 -7.87 -3.90 -0.04
C GLY A 13 -8.68 -2.74 0.52
N THR A 14 -8.45 -1.54 0.00
CA THR A 14 -9.19 -0.37 0.44
C THR A 14 -10.31 -0.01 -0.54
N SER A 15 -11.37 0.62 -0.04
CA SER A 15 -12.41 1.20 -0.90
C SER A 15 -13.11 2.37 -0.24
N ARG A 16 -13.40 3.40 -1.03
CA ARG A 16 -14.28 4.52 -0.61
C ARG A 16 -15.74 4.12 -0.46
N SER A 17 -16.13 2.97 -1.02
CA SER A 17 -17.49 2.45 -0.91
C SER A 17 -17.47 0.96 -0.58
N LEU A 18 -17.99 0.62 0.60
CA LEU A 18 -18.12 -0.76 1.05
C LEU A 18 -19.13 -1.59 0.24
N ALA A 19 -19.90 -0.96 -0.66
CA ALA A 19 -20.76 -1.69 -1.60
C ALA A 19 -19.94 -2.65 -2.49
N LYS A 20 -18.64 -2.41 -2.67
CA LYS A 20 -17.73 -3.29 -3.44
C LYS A 20 -17.10 -4.41 -2.61
N ALA A 21 -17.34 -4.45 -1.29
CA ALA A 21 -16.61 -5.33 -0.39
C ALA A 21 -16.82 -6.81 -0.72
N ALA A 22 -18.03 -7.23 -1.07
CA ALA A 22 -18.33 -8.60 -1.48
C ALA A 22 -17.48 -9.01 -2.70
N ARG A 23 -17.52 -8.20 -3.77
CA ARG A 23 -16.73 -8.45 -4.98
C ARG A 23 -15.22 -8.48 -4.72
N MET A 24 -14.72 -7.66 -3.80
CA MET A 24 -13.30 -7.69 -3.42
C MET A 24 -12.95 -8.98 -2.66
N LYS A 25 -13.81 -9.43 -1.74
CA LYS A 25 -13.61 -10.72 -1.07
C LYS A 25 -13.63 -11.89 -2.07
N ASP A 26 -14.57 -11.88 -3.02
CA ASP A 26 -14.64 -12.89 -4.10
C ASP A 26 -13.38 -12.88 -4.98
N ALA A 27 -12.76 -11.71 -5.16
CA ALA A 27 -11.48 -11.56 -5.86
C ALA A 27 -10.26 -12.01 -5.03
N GLY A 28 -10.46 -12.46 -3.78
CA GLY A 28 -9.42 -13.05 -2.93
C GLY A 28 -8.77 -12.10 -1.94
N TYR A 29 -9.34 -10.92 -1.68
CA TYR A 29 -8.88 -10.06 -0.57
C TYR A 29 -9.28 -10.69 0.78
N SER A 30 -8.35 -10.73 1.73
CA SER A 30 -8.61 -11.22 3.10
C SER A 30 -9.59 -10.31 3.85
N THR A 31 -9.42 -8.99 3.68
CA THR A 31 -10.30 -7.98 4.28
C THR A 31 -10.48 -6.80 3.33
N VAL A 32 -11.51 -6.00 3.61
CA VAL A 32 -11.79 -4.75 2.90
C VAL A 32 -11.88 -3.64 3.93
N ILE A 33 -11.02 -2.64 3.79
CA ILE A 33 -10.92 -1.50 4.68
C ILE A 33 -11.60 -0.30 4.01
N LYS A 34 -12.42 0.43 4.76
CA LYS A 34 -13.02 1.66 4.25
C LYS A 34 -11.95 2.74 4.18
N ASP A 35 -11.78 3.36 3.01
CA ASP A 35 -11.07 4.64 2.88
C ASP A 35 -12.12 5.75 3.00
N GLN A 36 -11.99 6.63 3.99
CA GLN A 36 -12.85 7.77 4.17
C GLN A 36 -12.03 9.04 3.97
N ASN A 37 -12.16 9.63 2.77
CA ASN A 37 -11.49 10.89 2.39
C ASN A 37 -9.96 10.82 2.55
N GLY A 38 -9.34 9.72 2.15
CA GLY A 38 -7.89 9.55 2.27
C GLY A 38 -7.45 9.02 3.64
N HIS A 39 -8.39 8.62 4.51
CA HIS A 39 -8.09 8.02 5.82
C HIS A 39 -8.61 6.59 5.90
N LEU A 40 -7.71 5.63 6.14
CA LEU A 40 -8.06 4.22 6.31
C LEU A 40 -8.71 3.99 7.67
N GLN A 41 -9.90 3.41 7.65
CA GLN A 41 -10.68 3.14 8.85
C GLN A 41 -10.25 1.79 9.47
N THR A 42 -9.02 1.72 9.95
CA THR A 42 -8.45 0.53 10.62
C THR A 42 -7.33 0.92 11.59
N ALA A 43 -6.97 0.04 12.51
CA ALA A 43 -5.74 0.13 13.29
C ALA A 43 -4.64 -0.82 12.75
N GLU A 44 -4.94 -1.59 11.71
CA GLU A 44 -4.00 -2.54 11.11
C GLU A 44 -2.76 -1.84 10.54
N LYS A 45 -1.65 -2.57 10.59
CA LYS A 45 -0.37 -2.18 10.01
C LYS A 45 0.08 -3.21 8.97
N PHE A 46 0.78 -2.74 7.94
CA PHE A 46 1.19 -3.54 6.80
C PHE A 46 2.70 -3.50 6.58
N ASP A 47 3.28 -4.63 6.18
CA ASP A 47 4.70 -4.72 5.83
C ASP A 47 4.95 -4.25 4.40
N LYS A 48 3.95 -4.38 3.53
CA LYS A 48 4.04 -4.03 2.11
C LYS A 48 2.74 -3.40 1.65
N VAL A 49 2.82 -2.19 1.11
CA VAL A 49 1.68 -1.45 0.57
C VAL A 49 1.92 -1.13 -0.90
N LEU A 50 0.94 -1.47 -1.73
CA LEU A 50 0.83 -0.95 -3.09
C LEU A 50 -0.06 0.29 -3.04
N GLU A 51 0.48 1.46 -3.37
CA GLU A 51 -0.19 2.76 -3.31
C GLU A 51 -0.56 3.24 -4.73
N LEU A 52 -1.84 3.19 -5.06
CA LEU A 52 -2.40 3.55 -6.37
C LEU A 52 -2.99 4.96 -6.40
N ILE A 53 -3.33 5.54 -5.24
CA ILE A 53 -3.88 6.90 -5.16
C ILE A 53 -2.74 7.92 -5.26
N GLY A 54 -1.64 7.64 -4.58
CA GLY A 54 -0.37 8.31 -4.80
C GLY A 54 -0.09 9.45 -3.81
N PRO A 55 0.60 10.52 -4.24
CA PRO A 55 1.15 11.54 -3.36
C PRO A 55 0.19 12.15 -2.33
N VAL A 56 -1.08 12.35 -2.71
CA VAL A 56 -2.08 12.97 -1.83
C VAL A 56 -2.38 12.15 -0.58
N THR A 57 -2.12 10.84 -0.61
CA THR A 57 -2.43 9.95 0.51
C THR A 57 -1.23 9.25 1.12
N VAL A 58 -0.02 9.41 0.56
CA VAL A 58 1.14 8.60 0.96
C VAL A 58 1.49 8.76 2.44
N LYS A 59 1.33 9.97 3.00
CA LYS A 59 1.62 10.25 4.41
C LYS A 59 0.71 9.44 5.32
N GLU A 60 -0.57 9.42 4.98
CA GLU A 60 -1.56 8.63 5.70
C GLU A 60 -1.30 7.13 5.50
N THR A 61 -0.88 6.70 4.31
CA THR A 61 -0.43 5.32 4.10
C THR A 61 0.71 4.92 5.05
N PHE A 62 1.69 5.79 5.29
CA PHE A 62 2.80 5.50 6.23
C PHE A 62 2.35 5.39 7.68
N THR A 63 1.23 6.02 8.08
CA THR A 63 0.67 5.78 9.43
C THR A 63 0.12 4.36 9.58
N HIS A 64 -0.04 3.60 8.49
CA HIS A 64 -0.46 2.21 8.47
C HIS A 64 0.67 1.23 8.10
N VAL A 65 1.92 1.65 8.15
CA VAL A 65 3.08 0.81 7.78
C VAL A 65 3.85 0.39 9.03
N ASN A 66 4.26 -0.88 9.07
CA ASN A 66 5.16 -1.41 10.09
C ASN A 66 6.58 -0.86 9.90
N GLU A 67 7.37 -0.84 10.98
CA GLU A 67 8.81 -0.57 10.90
C GLU A 67 9.48 -1.49 9.87
N GLY A 68 10.33 -0.94 9.01
CA GLY A 68 10.97 -1.71 7.93
C GLY A 68 10.04 -2.10 6.77
N GLY A 69 8.82 -1.56 6.74
CA GLY A 69 7.83 -1.82 5.69
C GLY A 69 8.18 -1.15 4.36
N ILE A 70 7.43 -1.49 3.31
CA ILE A 70 7.67 -0.97 1.95
C ILE A 70 6.37 -0.39 1.40
N VAL A 71 6.39 0.89 1.01
CA VAL A 71 5.34 1.54 0.24
C VAL A 71 5.82 1.73 -1.20
N CYS A 72 5.02 1.25 -2.15
CA CYS A 72 5.28 1.43 -3.57
C CYS A 72 4.20 2.29 -4.21
N VAL A 73 4.52 3.55 -4.50
CA VAL A 73 3.66 4.46 -5.26
C VAL A 73 3.69 4.02 -6.72
N THR A 74 2.60 3.42 -7.17
CA THR A 74 2.45 2.90 -8.53
C THR A 74 1.41 3.68 -9.34
N GLY A 75 0.50 4.40 -8.66
CA GLY A 75 -0.53 5.20 -9.30
C GLY A 75 -0.60 6.62 -8.76
N LEU A 76 -1.22 7.49 -9.55
CA LEU A 76 -1.48 8.91 -9.26
C LEU A 76 -2.98 9.22 -9.38
N LEU A 77 -3.84 8.27 -8.97
CA LEU A 77 -5.29 8.37 -9.13
C LEU A 77 -5.93 9.45 -8.22
N GLY A 78 -5.16 10.01 -7.30
CA GLY A 78 -5.54 11.12 -6.42
C GLY A 78 -5.44 12.50 -7.05
N ASN A 79 -5.11 12.62 -8.35
CA ASN A 79 -4.96 13.89 -9.06
C ASN A 79 -3.90 14.83 -8.45
N GLN A 80 -2.82 14.25 -7.93
CA GLN A 80 -1.63 14.94 -7.42
C GLN A 80 -0.39 14.18 -7.90
N TRP A 81 0.58 14.90 -8.46
CA TRP A 81 1.77 14.29 -9.08
C TRP A 81 3.03 14.37 -8.21
N THR A 82 3.06 15.29 -7.26
CA THR A 82 4.22 15.59 -6.42
C THR A 82 3.92 15.42 -4.95
N LEU A 83 4.92 15.04 -4.16
CA LEU A 83 4.82 14.98 -2.71
C LEU A 83 4.96 16.38 -2.13
N GLU A 84 3.83 16.99 -1.83
CA GLU A 84 3.80 18.33 -1.21
C GLU A 84 4.00 18.23 0.30
N HIS A 85 4.81 19.13 0.84
CA HIS A 85 5.11 19.22 2.27
C HIS A 85 5.63 17.91 2.89
N PHE A 86 6.33 17.07 2.11
CA PHE A 86 6.79 15.76 2.55
C PHE A 86 8.24 15.79 3.06
N ASP A 87 8.45 15.34 4.29
CA ASP A 87 9.75 15.15 4.92
C ASP A 87 10.03 13.65 5.09
N PRO A 88 10.98 13.08 4.32
CA PRO A 88 11.32 11.67 4.40
C PRO A 88 11.77 11.18 5.78
N ILE A 89 12.24 12.07 6.67
CA ILE A 89 12.69 11.69 8.01
C ILE A 89 11.51 11.52 8.97
N THR A 90 10.46 12.33 8.82
CA THR A 90 9.34 12.37 9.76
C THR A 90 8.05 11.75 9.22
N ASP A 91 7.83 11.78 7.91
CA ASP A 91 6.62 11.25 7.26
C ASP A 91 6.75 9.77 6.84
N ILE A 92 7.97 9.23 6.71
CA ILE A 92 8.19 7.80 6.44
C ILE A 92 8.27 7.06 7.78
N ALA A 93 7.51 5.97 7.89
CA ALA A 93 7.58 5.09 9.06
C ALA A 93 9.03 4.63 9.31
N PRO A 94 9.49 4.49 10.57
CA PRO A 94 10.87 4.13 10.86
C PRO A 94 11.37 2.92 10.05
N GLY A 95 12.56 3.05 9.47
CA GLY A 95 13.18 2.00 8.64
C GLY A 95 12.42 1.62 7.36
N ALA A 96 11.27 2.24 7.06
CA ALA A 96 10.46 1.91 5.91
C ALA A 96 11.05 2.49 4.61
N TYR A 97 10.64 1.91 3.48
CA TYR A 97 11.08 2.29 2.15
C TYR A 97 9.92 2.89 1.36
N LEU A 98 10.16 4.04 0.74
CA LEU A 98 9.30 4.60 -0.31
C LEU A 98 9.90 4.26 -1.69
N THR A 99 9.10 3.68 -2.58
CA THR A 99 9.53 3.32 -3.93
C THR A 99 8.53 3.80 -4.98
N GLY A 100 9.00 4.13 -6.17
CA GLY A 100 8.17 4.48 -7.33
C GLY A 100 8.08 3.33 -8.33
N GLY A 101 6.86 2.95 -8.71
CA GLY A 101 6.58 2.03 -9.81
C GLY A 101 6.35 2.80 -11.10
N TYR A 102 7.26 2.68 -12.06
CA TYR A 102 7.11 3.28 -13.39
C TYR A 102 7.08 2.20 -14.46
N SER A 103 6.00 2.15 -15.25
CA SER A 103 5.79 1.14 -16.29
C SER A 103 6.48 1.46 -17.62
N GLY A 104 7.04 2.66 -17.79
CA GLY A 104 7.63 3.13 -19.05
C GLY A 104 9.12 2.83 -19.26
N GLY A 105 9.76 1.98 -18.43
CA GLY A 105 11.20 1.70 -18.53
C GLY A 105 11.60 0.29 -18.10
N GLY A 106 12.68 -0.23 -18.69
CA GLY A 106 13.27 -1.53 -18.34
C GLY A 106 14.03 -1.46 -17.01
N HIS A 107 13.45 -2.01 -15.95
CA HIS A 107 14.07 -2.03 -14.62
C HIS A 107 14.63 -3.43 -14.29
N GLY A 108 15.87 -3.49 -13.81
CA GLY A 108 16.45 -4.70 -13.24
C GLY A 108 15.68 -5.13 -11.97
N ARG A 109 15.58 -6.45 -11.73
CA ARG A 109 14.93 -7.01 -10.54
C ARG A 109 15.66 -6.57 -9.26
N LYS A 110 15.16 -5.55 -8.56
CA LYS A 110 15.49 -5.30 -7.15
C LYS A 110 14.55 -6.10 -6.25
N ARG A 111 15.11 -7.00 -5.44
CA ARG A 111 14.38 -7.78 -4.44
C ARG A 111 14.73 -7.23 -3.06
N LEU A 112 13.79 -6.51 -2.44
CA LEU A 112 13.88 -6.17 -1.03
C LEU A 112 13.35 -7.37 -0.23
N THR A 113 14.24 -8.15 0.38
CA THR A 113 13.89 -9.30 1.21
C THR A 113 13.72 -8.83 2.66
N ASN A 114 12.48 -8.84 3.14
CA ASN A 114 12.19 -8.82 4.58
C ASN A 114 11.42 -10.12 4.89
N SER A 115 11.85 -10.86 5.91
CA SER A 115 11.56 -12.28 6.16
C SER A 115 10.38 -12.55 7.10
N SER A 116 9.55 -11.55 7.41
CA SER A 116 8.40 -11.70 8.31
C SER A 116 7.18 -12.33 7.61
N PRO A 117 6.33 -13.10 8.32
CA PRO A 117 5.07 -13.63 7.78
C PRO A 117 4.13 -12.47 7.43
N THR A 118 4.04 -12.13 6.14
CA THR A 118 3.71 -10.75 5.72
C THR A 118 2.22 -10.41 5.72
N CYS A 119 1.88 -9.27 6.33
CA CYS A 119 0.63 -8.53 6.13
C CYS A 119 0.81 -7.55 4.96
N ARG A 120 -0.06 -7.60 3.95
CA ARG A 120 0.06 -6.78 2.72
C ARG A 120 -1.19 -5.95 2.48
N GLY A 121 -1.01 -4.66 2.25
CA GLY A 121 -2.07 -3.70 1.93
C GLY A 121 -2.06 -3.31 0.45
N ILE A 122 -3.24 -3.04 -0.11
CA ILE A 122 -3.41 -2.39 -1.41
C ILE A 122 -4.32 -1.19 -1.20
N ARG A 123 -3.83 -0.03 -1.61
CA ARG A 123 -4.54 1.23 -1.60
C ARG A 123 -4.71 1.77 -3.01
#